data_AF-A0A450ZC09-F1
#
_entry.id   AF-A0A450ZC09-F1
#
_cell.length_a   1.000
_cell.length_b   1.000
_cell.length_c   1.000
_cell.angle_alpha   90.00
_cell.angle_beta   90.00
_cell.angle_gamma   90.00
#
_symmetry.space_group_name_H-M   'P 1'
#
loop_
_entity.id
_entity.type
_entity.pdbx_description
1 polymer ?
#
loop_
_entity_poly.entity_id
_entity_poly.type
_entity_poly.pdbx_seq_one_letter_code
_entity_poly.pdbx_strand_id
1 'polypeptide(L)'
;MRWISTPDSVENNEPTALALLETLLAVAAYWGVAWWFDTHLHLLASISLAPWLLLRSKESTERGVRWFVAYWEDKTEITPKDTPWRFWGIVLSSALITGVSTYWLADTFLLGHTGWALFARSLGLGMLAWMIAFMVAVAVAVAVAEAVAGAGAVAGTWVLALPFLLAVGASVWLRSLGVRVLATLRHPWRGFQALPENWRRILLAVDSHHAPELAPGLSARIEEFSLPGIVEKIRVGDWGDRLMWISLIPIWFLPGLLYRWSLKSTCWLYLPLIYLGGGLRWRPRTAKEKGMLVSDLNEGRVEQFRRWLAVGVAASLVITTAIGHPALQSAMRESLSQFPLVLRSFLWVSDLLTEQAATLAHLWRFNGLDLAPWQWLNCLGAAITAALFFYSDRVERRWRLAREETPGAAPAKIHVARLLGLTRLRNLCAILYVPLAFGYGFLALDGFDPARLTGWLAPLGVLYGPYL
;
A
#
# COMPACT_ATOMS: atom_id res chain seq x y z
N MET A 1 18.94 -11.00 -9.52
CA MET A 1 18.29 -9.94 -8.71
C MET A 1 19.36 -8.90 -8.44
N ARG A 2 19.11 -7.60 -8.68
CA ARG A 2 20.11 -6.54 -8.48
C ARG A 2 20.18 -6.12 -7.02
N TRP A 3 21.30 -5.57 -6.56
CA TRP A 3 21.41 -5.03 -5.20
C TRP A 3 20.74 -3.66 -5.06
N ILE A 4 20.98 -2.76 -6.01
CA ILE A 4 20.52 -1.36 -6.03
C ILE A 4 19.82 -1.06 -7.36
N SER A 5 18.87 -0.13 -7.35
CA SER A 5 18.12 0.32 -8.51
C SER A 5 18.93 1.26 -9.41
N THR A 6 18.76 1.10 -10.71
CA THR A 6 19.20 2.05 -11.75
C THR A 6 17.97 2.57 -12.50
N PRO A 7 18.03 3.72 -13.20
CA PRO A 7 16.91 4.22 -13.99
C PRO A 7 16.34 3.17 -14.94
N ASP A 8 17.20 2.46 -15.68
CA ASP A 8 16.80 1.37 -16.59
C ASP A 8 16.14 0.20 -15.86
N SER A 9 16.67 -0.18 -14.69
CA SER A 9 16.11 -1.25 -13.85
C SER A 9 14.71 -0.88 -13.35
N VAL A 10 14.51 0.39 -12.99
CA VAL A 10 13.20 0.91 -12.56
C VAL A 10 12.22 0.97 -13.75
N GLU A 11 12.68 1.33 -14.94
CA GLU A 11 11.88 1.30 -16.18
C GLU A 11 11.44 -0.12 -16.56
N ASN A 12 12.34 -1.09 -16.43
CA ASN A 12 12.05 -2.50 -16.71
C ASN A 12 11.32 -3.22 -15.57
N ASN A 13 11.05 -2.55 -14.44
CA ASN A 13 10.47 -3.14 -13.21
C ASN A 13 11.28 -4.34 -12.66
N GLU A 14 12.60 -4.30 -12.79
CA GLU A 14 13.47 -5.35 -12.27
C GLU A 14 13.55 -5.25 -10.73
N PRO A 15 13.34 -6.35 -9.99
CA PRO A 15 13.38 -6.33 -8.54
C PRO A 15 14.80 -6.10 -7.99
N THR A 16 14.92 -5.26 -6.96
CA THR A 16 16.17 -4.96 -6.25
C THR A 16 16.12 -5.43 -4.79
N ALA A 17 17.25 -5.89 -4.27
CA ALA A 17 17.36 -6.38 -2.90
C ALA A 17 17.11 -5.26 -1.90
N LEU A 18 17.61 -4.05 -2.18
CA LEU A 18 17.38 -2.87 -1.34
C LEU A 18 15.90 -2.49 -1.28
N ALA A 19 15.18 -2.51 -2.40
CA ALA A 19 13.74 -2.18 -2.42
C ALA A 19 12.91 -3.18 -1.58
N LEU A 20 13.26 -4.48 -1.64
CA LEU A 20 12.66 -5.51 -0.78
C LEU A 20 12.95 -5.27 0.70
N LEU A 21 14.22 -5.02 1.05
CA LEU A 21 14.63 -4.75 2.42
C LEU A 21 13.90 -3.53 2.99
N GLU A 22 13.87 -2.43 2.24
CA GLU A 22 13.11 -1.22 2.60
C GLU A 22 11.62 -1.50 2.79
N THR A 23 11.05 -2.40 1.99
CA THR A 23 9.63 -2.77 2.14
C THR A 23 9.39 -3.49 3.45
N LEU A 24 10.25 -4.46 3.81
CA LEU A 24 10.16 -5.16 5.10
C LEU A 24 10.39 -4.21 6.28
N LEU A 25 11.39 -3.32 6.19
CA LEU A 25 11.68 -2.32 7.21
C LEU A 25 10.53 -1.32 7.37
N ALA A 26 9.91 -0.86 6.27
CA ALA A 26 8.78 0.05 6.31
C ALA A 26 7.55 -0.59 6.99
N VAL A 27 7.25 -1.86 6.69
CA VAL A 27 6.17 -2.61 7.37
C VAL A 27 6.47 -2.73 8.87
N ALA A 28 7.67 -3.17 9.24
CA ALA A 28 8.06 -3.33 10.63
C ALA A 28 8.04 -2.00 11.39
N ALA A 29 8.55 -0.92 10.80
CA ALA A 29 8.56 0.40 11.40
C ALA A 29 7.15 0.95 11.62
N TYR A 30 6.26 0.84 10.63
CA TYR A 30 4.89 1.35 10.74
C TYR A 30 4.06 0.58 11.78
N TRP A 31 4.18 -0.75 11.82
CA TRP A 31 3.55 -1.56 12.87
C TRP A 31 4.19 -1.32 14.24
N GLY A 32 5.51 -1.13 14.30
CA GLY A 32 6.21 -0.78 15.54
C GLY A 32 5.75 0.57 16.11
N VAL A 33 5.55 1.58 15.26
CA VAL A 33 4.96 2.87 15.67
C VAL A 33 3.52 2.68 16.15
N ALA A 34 2.72 1.85 15.46
CA ALA A 34 1.34 1.59 15.88
C ALA A 34 1.27 0.92 17.25
N TRP A 35 2.14 -0.07 17.48
CA TRP A 35 2.25 -0.76 18.75
C TRP A 35 2.76 0.15 19.87
N TRP A 36 3.80 0.95 19.60
CA TRP A 36 4.46 1.77 20.62
C TRP A 36 3.60 2.95 21.09
N PHE A 37 2.87 3.57 20.16
CA PHE A 37 2.07 4.77 20.43
C PHE A 37 0.58 4.49 20.57
N ASP A 38 0.16 3.22 20.48
CA ASP A 38 -1.24 2.78 20.51
C ASP A 38 -2.15 3.59 19.55
N THR A 39 -1.60 3.95 18.39
CA THR A 39 -2.31 4.74 17.37
C THR A 39 -2.19 4.09 16.01
N HIS A 40 -3.32 3.94 15.34
CA HIS A 40 -3.39 3.35 14.01
C HIS A 40 -3.62 4.42 12.92
N LEU A 41 -3.64 5.70 13.30
CA LEU A 41 -3.99 6.80 12.39
C LEU A 41 -3.01 6.93 11.23
N HIS A 42 -1.71 6.72 11.44
CA HIS A 42 -0.71 6.78 10.36
C HIS A 42 -0.85 5.61 9.39
N LEU A 43 -1.20 4.41 9.87
CA LEU A 43 -1.51 3.26 9.03
C LEU A 43 -2.77 3.51 8.20
N LEU A 44 -3.84 4.00 8.84
CA LEU A 44 -5.09 4.35 8.14
C LEU A 44 -4.87 5.44 7.10
N ALA A 45 -4.16 6.51 7.45
CA ALA A 45 -3.80 7.57 6.51
C ALA A 45 -2.98 7.02 5.33
N SER A 46 -2.02 6.13 5.59
CA SER A 46 -1.23 5.46 4.57
C SER A 46 -2.10 4.64 3.61
N ILE A 47 -3.01 3.83 4.16
CA ILE A 47 -3.96 3.01 3.41
C ILE A 47 -4.91 3.88 2.59
N SER A 48 -5.44 4.97 3.16
CA SER A 48 -6.34 5.88 2.44
C SER A 48 -5.62 6.64 1.32
N LEU A 49 -4.35 6.98 1.51
CA LEU A 49 -3.58 7.74 0.53
C LEU A 49 -2.97 6.88 -0.57
N ALA A 50 -2.69 5.59 -0.31
CA ALA A 50 -2.00 4.72 -1.23
C ALA A 50 -2.67 4.56 -2.61
N PRO A 51 -4.01 4.41 -2.74
CA PRO A 51 -4.68 4.26 -4.02
C PRO A 51 -4.39 5.41 -4.97
N TRP A 52 -4.29 6.63 -4.47
CA TRP A 52 -4.09 7.82 -5.32
C TRP A 52 -2.79 7.78 -6.11
N LEU A 53 -1.72 7.22 -5.53
CA LEU A 53 -0.45 7.08 -6.25
C LEU A 53 -0.37 5.79 -7.05
N LEU A 54 -1.00 4.72 -6.57
CA LEU A 54 -1.05 3.45 -7.29
C LEU A 54 -1.93 3.52 -8.55
N LEU A 55 -2.96 4.38 -8.57
CA LEU A 55 -3.87 4.58 -9.70
C LEU A 55 -3.30 5.50 -10.80
N ARG A 56 -2.02 5.89 -10.75
CA ARG A 56 -1.45 6.74 -11.81
C ARG A 56 -1.31 5.96 -13.13
N SER A 57 -1.88 6.46 -14.21
CA SER A 57 -1.56 5.95 -15.56
C SER A 57 -0.43 6.78 -16.18
N LYS A 58 0.18 6.30 -17.28
CA LYS A 58 1.18 7.09 -18.05
C LYS A 58 0.56 8.41 -18.51
N GLU A 59 -0.67 8.38 -19.00
CA GLU A 59 -1.38 9.55 -19.51
C GLU A 59 -1.76 10.53 -18.38
N SER A 60 -2.16 10.02 -17.22
CA SER A 60 -2.35 10.85 -16.03
C SER A 60 -1.05 11.53 -15.61
N THR A 61 0.07 10.80 -15.67
CA THR A 61 1.38 11.34 -15.31
C THR A 61 1.81 12.44 -16.27
N GLU A 62 1.76 12.19 -17.58
CA GLU A 62 2.08 13.17 -18.63
C GLU A 62 1.16 14.40 -18.57
N ARG A 63 -0.13 14.20 -18.28
CA ARG A 63 -1.08 15.30 -18.09
C ARG A 63 -0.76 16.11 -16.84
N GLY A 64 -0.44 15.46 -15.73
CA GLY A 64 -0.02 16.11 -14.50
C GLY A 64 1.24 16.94 -14.71
N VAL A 65 2.25 16.38 -15.38
CA VAL A 65 3.48 17.11 -15.74
C VAL A 65 3.14 18.31 -16.61
N ARG A 66 2.33 18.16 -17.68
CA ARG A 66 1.92 19.29 -18.52
C ARG A 66 1.19 20.38 -17.74
N TRP A 67 0.28 20.04 -16.84
CA TRP A 67 -0.43 21.02 -16.02
C TRP A 67 0.48 21.74 -15.02
N PHE A 68 1.45 21.01 -14.45
CA PHE A 68 2.41 21.60 -13.53
C PHE A 68 3.40 22.51 -14.26
N VAL A 69 3.96 22.06 -15.39
CA VAL A 69 4.85 22.85 -16.25
C VAL A 69 4.12 24.08 -16.76
N ALA A 70 2.91 23.92 -17.29
CA ALA A 70 2.09 25.05 -17.69
C ALA A 70 1.90 26.01 -16.52
N TYR A 71 1.56 25.56 -15.31
CA TYR A 71 1.45 26.46 -14.15
C TYR A 71 2.77 27.18 -13.81
N TRP A 72 3.91 26.51 -13.96
CA TRP A 72 5.22 27.08 -13.64
C TRP A 72 5.71 28.08 -14.70
N GLU A 73 5.49 27.77 -15.98
CA GLU A 73 5.88 28.59 -17.14
C GLU A 73 4.86 29.67 -17.48
N ASP A 74 3.59 29.45 -17.14
CA ASP A 74 2.50 30.40 -17.35
C ASP A 74 2.71 31.58 -16.39
N LYS A 75 3.49 32.54 -16.88
CA LYS A 75 3.65 33.87 -16.32
C LYS A 75 2.36 34.69 -16.46
N THR A 76 1.17 34.08 -16.44
CA THR A 76 -0.05 34.87 -16.30
C THR A 76 -0.03 35.47 -14.92
N GLU A 77 0.42 36.73 -14.85
CA GLU A 77 0.34 37.51 -13.63
C GLU A 77 -1.13 37.50 -13.18
N ILE A 78 -1.39 36.82 -12.07
CA ILE A 78 -2.71 36.82 -11.44
C ILE A 78 -2.84 38.17 -10.74
N THR A 79 -3.06 39.22 -11.51
CA THR A 79 -3.27 40.56 -10.97
C THR A 79 -4.75 40.71 -10.58
N PRO A 80 -5.04 41.49 -9.53
CA PRO A 80 -6.41 41.88 -9.20
C PRO A 80 -7.14 42.58 -10.36
N LYS A 81 -6.39 43.13 -11.32
CA LYS A 81 -6.93 43.89 -12.47
C LYS A 81 -7.25 43.01 -13.66
N ASP A 82 -6.37 42.08 -14.03
CA ASP A 82 -6.49 41.29 -15.25
C ASP A 82 -7.32 40.02 -15.04
N THR A 83 -7.24 39.42 -13.85
CA THR A 83 -7.97 38.18 -13.52
C THR A 83 -8.64 38.23 -12.14
N PRO A 84 -9.52 39.22 -11.87
CA PRO A 84 -10.07 39.49 -10.54
C PRO A 84 -10.75 38.27 -9.90
N TRP A 85 -11.52 37.49 -10.68
CA TRP A 85 -12.20 36.30 -10.16
C TRP A 85 -11.24 35.18 -9.73
N ARG A 86 -10.13 35.00 -10.45
CA ARG A 86 -9.10 34.02 -10.08
C ARG A 86 -8.33 34.49 -8.85
N PHE A 87 -7.93 35.77 -8.84
CA PHE A 87 -7.24 36.39 -7.71
C PHE A 87 -8.06 36.28 -6.42
N TRP A 88 -9.28 36.82 -6.40
CA TRP A 88 -10.13 36.80 -5.22
C TRP A 88 -10.59 35.40 -4.85
N GLY A 89 -10.79 34.51 -5.83
CA GLY A 89 -11.05 33.10 -5.56
C GLY A 89 -9.92 32.42 -4.78
N ILE A 90 -8.66 32.68 -5.14
CA ILE A 90 -7.48 32.16 -4.43
C ILE A 90 -7.36 32.79 -3.04
N VAL A 91 -7.52 34.10 -2.92
CA VAL A 91 -7.43 34.81 -1.64
C VAL A 91 -8.52 34.32 -0.67
N LEU A 92 -9.78 34.27 -1.10
CA LEU A 92 -10.90 33.84 -0.27
C LEU A 92 -10.79 32.37 0.13
N SER A 93 -10.41 31.49 -0.80
CA SER A 93 -10.20 30.06 -0.47
C SER A 93 -9.05 29.86 0.50
N SER A 94 -7.94 30.60 0.34
CA SER A 94 -6.81 30.55 1.26
C SER A 94 -7.19 31.06 2.65
N ALA A 95 -7.93 32.18 2.73
CA ALA A 95 -8.44 32.73 3.98
C ALA A 95 -9.39 31.75 4.68
N LEU A 96 -10.31 31.12 3.93
CA LEU A 96 -11.23 30.12 4.47
C LEU A 96 -10.49 28.88 5.00
N ILE A 97 -9.58 28.31 4.22
CA ILE A 97 -8.78 27.14 4.63
C ILE A 97 -7.97 27.46 5.88
N THR A 98 -7.35 28.65 5.91
CA THR A 98 -6.57 29.12 7.07
C THR A 98 -7.46 29.28 8.30
N GLY A 99 -8.63 29.91 8.14
CA GLY A 99 -9.59 30.09 9.23
C GLY A 99 -10.09 28.76 9.79
N VAL A 100 -10.52 27.84 8.92
CA VAL A 100 -11.00 26.50 9.32
C VAL A 100 -9.89 25.69 9.99
N SER A 101 -8.68 25.69 9.42
CA SER A 101 -7.55 24.95 9.98
C SER A 101 -7.14 25.51 11.34
N THR A 102 -7.10 26.84 11.47
CA THR A 102 -6.75 27.50 12.75
C THR A 102 -7.81 27.25 13.80
N TYR A 103 -9.09 27.29 13.44
CA TYR A 103 -10.20 26.98 14.34
C TYR A 103 -10.13 25.52 14.84
N TRP A 104 -9.95 24.57 13.92
CA TRP A 104 -9.86 23.14 14.26
C TRP A 104 -8.62 22.81 15.09
N LEU A 105 -7.46 23.40 14.75
CA LEU A 105 -6.25 23.27 15.54
C LEU A 105 -6.39 23.93 16.90
N ALA A 106 -7.07 25.08 17.01
CA ALA A 106 -7.31 25.74 18.29
C ALA A 106 -8.12 24.85 19.22
N ASP A 107 -9.18 24.22 18.74
CA ASP A 107 -9.99 23.26 19.49
C ASP A 107 -9.13 22.09 20.01
N THR A 108 -8.31 21.51 19.13
CA THR A 108 -7.51 20.33 19.47
C THR A 108 -6.29 20.64 20.36
N PHE A 109 -5.63 21.77 20.13
CA PHE A 109 -4.37 22.11 20.82
C PHE A 109 -4.56 22.97 22.06
N LEU A 110 -5.61 23.80 22.14
CA LEU A 110 -5.77 24.75 23.25
C LEU A 110 -6.70 24.23 24.35
N LEU A 111 -7.68 23.39 24.03
CA LEU A 111 -8.60 22.87 25.03
C LEU A 111 -7.87 21.99 26.06
N GLY A 112 -8.18 22.21 27.33
CA GLY A 112 -7.63 21.43 28.45
C GLY A 112 -6.24 21.89 28.95
N HIS A 113 -5.66 22.94 28.39
CA HIS A 113 -4.36 23.47 28.81
C HIS A 113 -4.49 24.85 29.45
N THR A 114 -3.74 25.09 30.52
CA THR A 114 -3.66 26.39 31.24
C THR A 114 -2.20 26.82 31.41
N GLY A 115 -1.99 28.09 31.78
CA GLY A 115 -0.66 28.64 32.06
C GLY A 115 0.27 28.67 30.85
N TRP A 116 1.55 28.36 31.05
CA TRP A 116 2.60 28.46 30.03
C TRP A 116 2.40 27.52 28.82
N ALA A 117 1.76 26.36 29.02
CA ALA A 117 1.45 25.44 27.93
C ALA A 117 0.42 26.04 26.95
N LEU A 118 -0.61 26.71 27.47
CA LEU A 118 -1.58 27.43 26.66
C LEU A 118 -0.90 28.56 25.88
N PHE A 119 -0.08 29.36 26.56
CA PHE A 119 0.68 30.46 25.96
C PHE A 119 1.58 29.99 24.80
N ALA A 120 2.38 28.94 25.00
CA ALA A 120 3.28 28.42 23.96
C ALA A 120 2.51 27.88 22.75
N ARG A 121 1.36 27.22 22.97
CA ARG A 121 0.51 26.69 21.89
C ARG A 121 -0.25 27.79 21.16
N SER A 122 -0.77 28.80 21.86
CA SER A 122 -1.41 29.97 21.23
C SER A 122 -0.39 30.80 20.45
N LEU A 123 0.83 30.94 20.97
CA LEU A 123 1.93 31.59 20.26
C LEU A 123 2.30 30.82 18.98
N GLY A 124 2.40 29.48 19.07
CA GLY A 124 2.64 28.63 17.90
C GLY A 124 1.55 28.76 16.83
N LEU A 125 0.27 28.77 17.22
CA LEU A 125 -0.85 29.00 16.30
C LEU A 125 -0.85 30.42 15.72
N GLY A 126 -0.53 31.43 16.53
CA GLY A 126 -0.40 32.82 16.09
C GLY A 126 0.75 33.00 15.09
N MET A 127 1.89 32.36 15.32
CA MET A 127 3.02 32.35 14.38
C MET A 127 2.67 31.62 13.09
N LEU A 128 1.94 30.49 13.16
CA LEU A 128 1.45 29.78 11.97
C LEU A 128 0.51 30.68 11.13
N ALA A 129 -0.48 31.28 11.77
CA ALA A 129 -1.44 32.18 11.11
C ALA A 129 -0.74 33.42 10.53
N TRP A 130 0.20 34.00 11.28
CA TRP A 130 1.03 35.12 10.81
C TRP A 130 1.91 34.73 9.64
N MET A 131 2.56 33.56 9.66
CA MET A 131 3.34 33.05 8.53
C MET A 131 2.45 32.92 7.28
N ILE A 132 1.23 32.40 7.42
CA ILE A 132 0.28 32.29 6.30
C ILE A 132 -0.14 33.68 5.77
N ALA A 133 -0.47 34.62 6.65
CA ALA A 133 -0.83 35.99 6.25
C ALA A 133 0.35 36.73 5.60
N PHE A 134 1.54 36.57 6.16
CA PHE A 134 2.79 37.15 5.66
C PHE A 134 3.16 36.57 4.29
N MET A 135 2.96 35.27 4.05
CA MET A 135 3.11 34.67 2.71
C MET A 135 2.27 35.39 1.67
N VAL A 136 0.98 35.64 1.98
CA VAL A 136 0.06 36.32 1.07
C VAL A 136 0.53 37.75 0.83
N ALA A 137 0.95 38.46 1.88
CA ALA A 137 1.45 39.82 1.77
C ALA A 137 2.77 39.92 0.98
N VAL A 138 3.73 39.02 1.21
CA VAL A 138 5.02 38.97 0.50
C VAL A 138 4.84 38.56 -0.95
N ALA A 139 3.95 37.61 -1.27
CA ALA A 139 3.64 37.29 -2.66
C ALA A 139 3.09 38.51 -3.42
N VAL A 140 2.29 39.35 -2.75
CA VAL A 140 1.79 40.62 -3.30
C VAL A 140 2.89 41.68 -3.37
N ALA A 141 3.77 41.76 -2.37
CA ALA A 141 4.83 42.77 -2.30
C ALA A 141 6.03 42.47 -3.21
N VAL A 142 6.41 41.20 -3.42
CA VAL A 142 7.49 40.80 -4.34
C VAL A 142 7.11 41.09 -5.79
N ALA A 143 5.83 41.00 -6.16
CA ALA A 143 5.32 41.49 -7.44
C ALA A 143 5.46 43.02 -7.61
N VAL A 144 5.67 43.76 -6.51
CA VAL A 144 5.87 45.23 -6.51
C VAL A 144 7.35 45.59 -6.30
N ALA A 145 8.14 44.73 -5.65
CA ALA A 145 9.49 45.03 -5.18
C ALA A 145 10.63 44.62 -6.12
N GLU A 146 10.38 43.84 -7.19
CA GLU A 146 11.38 43.65 -8.27
C GLU A 146 11.80 44.98 -8.95
N ALA A 147 11.11 46.09 -8.65
CA ALA A 147 11.47 47.42 -9.12
C ALA A 147 12.52 48.17 -8.25
N VAL A 148 12.82 47.76 -7.01
CA VAL A 148 13.63 48.59 -6.10
C VAL A 148 14.60 47.79 -5.22
N ALA A 149 15.88 47.81 -5.63
CA ALA A 149 17.10 47.64 -4.82
C ALA A 149 17.36 46.22 -4.24
N GLY A 150 18.59 45.70 -4.19
CA GLY A 150 19.91 46.32 -4.07
C GLY A 150 20.63 45.60 -2.92
N ALA A 151 21.73 44.91 -3.24
CA ALA A 151 22.41 43.96 -2.36
C ALA A 151 23.09 44.63 -1.15
N GLY A 152 22.63 44.36 0.08
CA GLY A 152 23.30 44.95 1.25
C GLY A 152 22.74 44.64 2.64
N ALA A 153 22.30 43.41 2.95
CA ALA A 153 22.12 42.93 4.34
C ALA A 153 21.88 41.42 4.38
N VAL A 154 22.93 40.60 4.43
CA VAL A 154 22.82 39.14 4.17
C VAL A 154 22.65 38.29 5.44
N ALA A 155 22.86 38.81 6.65
CA ALA A 155 22.81 37.97 7.88
C ALA A 155 21.47 38.03 8.63
N GLY A 156 20.83 39.20 8.73
CA GLY A 156 19.54 39.36 9.43
C GLY A 156 18.32 38.93 8.61
N THR A 157 18.48 38.77 7.29
CA THR A 157 17.42 38.44 6.35
C THR A 157 17.05 36.95 6.36
N TRP A 158 17.94 36.04 6.77
CA TRP A 158 17.68 34.59 6.74
C TRP A 158 16.59 34.11 7.72
N VAL A 159 16.53 34.70 8.91
CA VAL A 159 15.51 34.35 9.91
C VAL A 159 14.10 34.67 9.39
N LEU A 160 13.99 35.69 8.54
CA LEU A 160 12.73 36.07 7.87
C LEU A 160 12.51 35.30 6.56
N ALA A 161 13.57 34.91 5.86
CA ALA A 161 13.49 34.16 4.60
C ALA A 161 13.13 32.68 4.78
N LEU A 162 13.57 32.03 5.86
CA LEU A 162 13.30 30.60 6.08
C LEU A 162 11.80 30.26 6.16
N PRO A 163 10.97 30.98 6.94
CA PRO A 163 9.51 30.84 6.92
C PRO A 163 8.91 30.96 5.51
N PHE A 164 9.40 31.90 4.72
CA PHE A 164 8.97 32.13 3.34
C PHE A 164 9.38 30.98 2.41
N LEU A 165 10.60 30.45 2.53
CA LEU A 165 11.06 29.29 1.75
C LEU A 165 10.28 28.01 2.10
N LEU A 166 10.00 27.80 3.39
CA LEU A 166 9.14 26.71 3.87
C LEU A 166 7.75 26.79 3.25
N ALA A 167 7.17 27.98 3.28
CA ALA A 167 5.91 28.31 2.68
C ALA A 167 5.83 28.07 1.18
N VAL A 168 6.78 28.61 0.41
CA VAL A 168 6.88 28.44 -1.04
C VAL A 168 7.06 26.96 -1.36
N GLY A 169 7.98 26.28 -0.67
CA GLY A 169 8.21 24.86 -0.89
C GLY A 169 7.01 23.98 -0.58
N ALA A 170 6.30 24.25 0.52
CA ALA A 170 5.07 23.56 0.86
C ALA A 170 3.97 23.85 -0.18
N SER A 171 3.85 25.08 -0.66
CA SER A 171 2.87 25.47 -1.68
C SER A 171 3.11 24.76 -3.02
N VAL A 172 4.37 24.75 -3.48
CA VAL A 172 4.79 24.03 -4.69
C VAL A 172 4.52 22.53 -4.55
N TRP A 173 4.83 21.96 -3.38
CA TRP A 173 4.57 20.55 -3.09
C TRP A 173 3.07 20.22 -3.08
N LEU A 174 2.24 21.00 -2.37
CA LEU A 174 0.78 20.85 -2.32
C LEU A 174 0.15 20.98 -3.71
N ARG A 175 0.63 21.94 -4.51
CA ARG A 175 0.18 22.13 -5.88
C ARG A 175 0.51 20.92 -6.75
N SER A 176 1.73 20.40 -6.65
CA SER A 176 2.11 19.17 -7.35
C SER A 176 1.22 17.99 -6.95
N LEU A 177 0.95 17.83 -5.65
CA LEU A 177 0.04 16.79 -5.16
C LEU A 177 -1.38 16.96 -5.74
N GLY A 178 -1.93 18.17 -5.69
CA GLY A 178 -3.26 18.47 -6.24
C GLY A 178 -3.36 18.18 -7.74
N VAL A 179 -2.34 18.58 -8.51
CA VAL A 179 -2.25 18.29 -9.95
C VAL A 179 -2.23 16.79 -10.22
N ARG A 180 -1.48 16.00 -9.44
CA ARG A 180 -1.44 14.54 -9.56
C ARG A 180 -2.79 13.89 -9.26
N VAL A 181 -3.46 14.31 -8.18
CA VAL A 181 -4.79 13.81 -7.80
C VAL A 181 -5.81 14.11 -8.90
N LEU A 182 -5.87 15.36 -9.35
CA LEU A 182 -6.80 15.78 -10.41
C LEU A 182 -6.52 15.09 -11.74
N ALA A 183 -5.26 14.89 -12.11
CA ALA A 183 -4.90 14.17 -13.33
C ALA A 183 -5.30 12.69 -13.26
N THR A 184 -5.13 12.07 -12.08
CA THR A 184 -5.49 10.66 -11.84
C THR A 184 -6.99 10.46 -11.91
N LEU A 185 -7.77 11.38 -11.32
CA LEU A 185 -9.23 11.39 -11.38
C LEU A 185 -9.80 11.51 -12.80
N ARG A 186 -9.03 12.03 -13.77
CA ARG A 186 -9.46 12.09 -15.18
C ARG A 186 -9.28 10.77 -15.93
N HIS A 187 -8.49 9.84 -15.39
CA HIS A 187 -8.17 8.56 -16.04
C HIS A 187 -8.32 7.35 -15.09
N PRO A 188 -9.43 7.23 -14.32
CA PRO A 188 -9.53 6.25 -13.24
C PRO A 188 -9.42 4.81 -13.74
N TRP A 189 -10.05 4.49 -14.87
CA TRP A 189 -10.03 3.14 -15.44
C TRP A 189 -8.64 2.71 -15.90
N ARG A 190 -7.88 3.60 -16.55
CA ARG A 190 -6.49 3.33 -16.93
C ARG A 190 -5.61 3.21 -15.68
N GLY A 191 -5.92 3.97 -14.65
CA GLY A 191 -5.30 3.87 -13.33
C GLY A 191 -5.47 2.49 -12.69
N PHE A 192 -6.69 1.96 -12.67
CA PHE A 192 -6.96 0.61 -12.18
C PHE A 192 -6.20 -0.46 -12.96
N GLN A 193 -6.05 -0.30 -14.27
CA GLN A 193 -5.27 -1.22 -15.10
C GLN A 193 -3.76 -1.14 -14.81
N ALA A 194 -3.24 0.06 -14.51
CA ALA A 194 -1.84 0.30 -14.20
C ALA A 194 -1.46 -0.04 -12.74
N LEU A 195 -2.45 -0.17 -11.85
CA LEU A 195 -2.26 -0.38 -10.41
C LEU A 195 -1.30 -1.55 -10.07
N PRO A 196 -1.44 -2.76 -10.65
CA PRO A 196 -0.52 -3.86 -10.37
C PRO A 196 0.93 -3.56 -10.75
N GLU A 197 1.12 -2.91 -11.91
CA GLU A 197 2.45 -2.56 -12.41
C GLU A 197 3.09 -1.47 -11.55
N ASN A 198 2.33 -0.42 -11.20
CA ASN A 198 2.80 0.67 -10.33
C ASN A 198 3.20 0.18 -8.96
N TRP A 199 2.37 -0.66 -8.35
CA TRP A 199 2.67 -1.22 -7.04
C TRP A 199 3.93 -2.07 -7.08
N ARG A 200 4.06 -2.95 -8.08
CA ARG A 200 5.26 -3.77 -8.26
C ARG A 200 6.49 -2.90 -8.44
N ARG A 201 6.38 -1.84 -9.25
CA ARG A 201 7.47 -0.89 -9.47
C ARG A 201 7.92 -0.24 -8.17
N ILE A 202 6.98 0.29 -7.40
CA ILE A 202 7.25 1.04 -6.17
C ILE A 202 7.85 0.13 -5.08
N LEU A 203 7.35 -1.08 -4.94
CA LEU A 203 7.82 -1.98 -3.88
C LEU A 203 9.09 -2.74 -4.24
N LEU A 204 9.18 -3.22 -5.48
CA LEU A 204 10.22 -4.15 -5.88
C LEU A 204 11.36 -3.47 -6.64
N ALA A 205 11.10 -2.42 -7.42
CA ALA A 205 12.11 -1.84 -8.31
C ALA A 205 12.65 -0.49 -7.81
N VAL A 206 11.83 0.31 -7.13
CA VAL A 206 12.20 1.63 -6.63
C VAL A 206 12.71 1.53 -5.19
N ASP A 207 14.00 1.80 -4.99
CA ASP A 207 14.63 1.95 -3.67
C ASP A 207 14.98 3.41 -3.36
N SER A 208 15.54 3.67 -2.18
CA SER A 208 15.96 5.01 -1.73
C SER A 208 17.02 5.67 -2.61
N HIS A 209 17.79 4.89 -3.39
CA HIS A 209 18.78 5.44 -4.32
C HIS A 209 18.11 6.11 -5.53
N HIS A 210 16.88 5.71 -5.87
CA HIS A 210 16.10 6.40 -6.88
C HIS A 210 15.53 7.70 -6.29
N ALA A 211 16.10 8.84 -6.71
CA ALA A 211 15.72 10.14 -6.19
C ALA A 211 14.18 10.35 -6.23
N PRO A 212 13.57 10.85 -5.15
CA PRO A 212 12.16 11.21 -5.14
C PRO A 212 11.92 12.34 -6.15
N GLU A 213 10.92 12.20 -7.01
CA GLU A 213 10.53 13.26 -7.94
C GLU A 213 9.32 14.02 -7.38
N LEU A 214 9.33 15.36 -7.47
CA LEU A 214 8.21 16.20 -7.05
C LEU A 214 6.95 15.92 -7.88
N ALA A 215 7.08 15.56 -9.16
CA ALA A 215 6.07 14.94 -10.01
C ALA A 215 6.77 13.90 -10.92
N PRO A 216 6.22 12.68 -11.10
CA PRO A 216 6.89 11.67 -11.90
C PRO A 216 7.09 12.17 -13.34
N GLY A 217 8.31 12.16 -13.84
CA GLY A 217 8.67 12.68 -15.17
C GLY A 217 8.83 14.21 -15.25
N LEU A 218 8.74 14.93 -14.13
CA LEU A 218 8.99 16.37 -14.10
C LEU A 218 10.47 16.73 -14.31
N SER A 219 11.36 15.89 -13.80
CA SER A 219 12.83 16.01 -13.94
C SER A 219 13.27 16.09 -15.41
N ALA A 220 12.54 15.43 -16.32
CA ALA A 220 12.80 15.45 -17.75
C ALA A 220 12.34 16.74 -18.47
N ARG A 221 11.57 17.60 -17.80
CA ARG A 221 11.04 18.85 -18.36
C ARG A 221 11.64 20.08 -17.70
N ILE A 222 11.80 20.05 -16.39
CA ILE A 222 12.34 21.16 -15.60
C ILE A 222 13.44 20.57 -14.70
N GLU A 223 14.68 20.70 -15.15
CA GLU A 223 15.86 20.18 -14.45
C GLU A 223 16.00 20.80 -13.04
N GLU A 224 15.48 22.02 -12.84
CA GLU A 224 15.49 22.74 -11.56
C GLU A 224 14.73 22.04 -10.43
N PHE A 225 13.76 21.18 -10.76
CA PHE A 225 13.02 20.38 -9.78
C PHE A 225 13.60 18.98 -9.57
N SER A 226 14.69 18.66 -10.25
CA SER A 226 15.39 17.40 -10.07
C SER A 226 16.41 17.53 -8.93
N LEU A 227 16.58 16.47 -8.12
CA LEU A 227 17.61 16.46 -7.09
C LEU A 227 19.02 16.72 -7.67
N PRO A 228 19.42 16.12 -8.82
CA PRO A 228 20.70 16.45 -9.46
C PRO A 228 20.82 17.93 -9.84
N GLY A 229 19.77 18.52 -10.42
CA GLY A 229 19.76 19.94 -10.79
C GLY A 229 19.90 20.87 -9.58
N ILE A 230 19.26 20.55 -8.46
CA ILE A 230 19.41 21.31 -7.21
C ILE A 230 20.82 21.12 -6.63
N VAL A 231 21.37 19.91 -6.66
CA VAL A 231 22.75 19.65 -6.22
C VAL A 231 23.76 20.43 -7.05
N GLU A 232 23.54 20.54 -8.37
CA GLU A 232 24.40 21.35 -9.24
C GLU A 232 24.25 22.86 -8.95
N LYS A 233 23.03 23.35 -8.68
CA LYS A 233 22.81 24.73 -8.22
C LYS A 233 23.50 25.01 -6.89
N ILE A 234 23.52 24.06 -5.94
CA ILE A 234 24.30 24.17 -4.70
C ILE A 234 25.80 24.20 -5.01
N ARG A 235 26.27 23.39 -5.96
CA ARG A 235 27.69 23.33 -6.30
C ARG A 235 28.21 24.63 -6.91
N VAL A 236 27.44 25.21 -7.82
CA VAL A 236 27.82 26.41 -8.59
C VAL A 236 27.46 27.71 -7.88
N GLY A 237 26.39 27.73 -7.09
CA GLY A 237 25.86 28.93 -6.43
C GLY A 237 26.76 29.49 -5.33
N ASP A 238 26.49 30.74 -4.97
CA ASP A 238 27.14 31.41 -3.84
C ASP A 238 26.70 30.81 -2.49
N TRP A 239 27.24 31.33 -1.38
CA TRP A 239 26.93 30.78 -0.06
C TRP A 239 25.45 30.95 0.34
N GLY A 240 24.81 32.02 -0.13
CA GLY A 240 23.38 32.27 0.12
C GLY A 240 22.51 31.29 -0.66
N ASP A 241 22.78 31.12 -1.94
CA ASP A 241 22.11 30.14 -2.80
C ASP A 241 22.26 28.72 -2.25
N ARG A 242 23.48 28.34 -1.83
CA ARG A 242 23.75 27.04 -1.20
C ARG A 242 22.86 26.80 0.01
N LEU A 243 22.82 27.75 0.93
CA LEU A 243 22.03 27.62 2.15
C LEU A 243 20.53 27.53 1.86
N MET A 244 20.05 28.34 0.93
CA MET A 244 18.66 28.30 0.45
C MET A 244 18.29 26.93 -0.11
N TRP A 245 19.07 26.43 -1.07
CA TRP A 245 18.79 25.15 -1.72
C TRP A 245 18.94 23.96 -0.78
N ILE A 246 19.93 23.96 0.11
CA ILE A 246 20.08 22.94 1.17
C ILE A 246 18.84 22.89 2.06
N SER A 247 18.26 24.05 2.39
CA SER A 247 17.05 24.14 3.20
C SER A 247 15.80 23.66 2.44
N LEU A 248 15.74 23.88 1.12
CA LEU A 248 14.63 23.45 0.26
C LEU A 248 14.60 21.94 0.00
N ILE A 249 15.76 21.28 -0.07
CA ILE A 249 15.86 19.82 -0.31
C ILE A 249 14.95 19.00 0.62
N PRO A 250 15.05 19.10 1.96
CA PRO A 250 14.19 18.31 2.84
C PRO A 250 12.72 18.68 2.66
N ILE A 251 12.39 19.95 2.41
CA ILE A 251 11.00 20.39 2.25
C ILE A 251 10.36 19.75 1.01
N TRP A 252 11.10 19.69 -0.11
CA TRP A 252 10.56 19.18 -1.37
C TRP A 252 10.59 17.65 -1.47
N PHE A 253 11.64 17.02 -0.94
CA PHE A 253 11.90 15.60 -1.17
C PHE A 253 11.58 14.71 0.02
N LEU A 254 11.67 15.19 1.27
CA LEU A 254 11.36 14.38 2.45
C LEU A 254 9.91 13.89 2.45
N PRO A 255 8.89 14.72 2.13
CA PRO A 255 7.52 14.22 2.02
C PRO A 255 7.39 13.13 0.96
N GLY A 256 8.11 13.24 -0.16
CA GLY A 256 8.14 12.20 -1.20
C GLY A 256 8.76 10.88 -0.73
N LEU A 257 9.82 10.94 0.08
CA LEU A 257 10.47 9.77 0.69
C LEU A 257 9.57 9.12 1.76
N LEU A 258 9.05 9.92 2.70
CA LEU A 258 8.14 9.45 3.73
C LEU A 258 6.89 8.83 3.11
N TYR A 259 6.37 9.45 2.05
CA TYR A 259 5.24 8.91 1.31
C TYR A 259 5.57 7.60 0.59
N ARG A 260 6.77 7.45 0.01
CA ARG A 260 7.23 6.19 -0.57
C ARG A 260 7.32 5.08 0.48
N TRP A 261 7.87 5.39 1.65
CA TRP A 261 7.92 4.48 2.80
C TRP A 261 6.52 4.10 3.29
N SER A 262 5.62 5.08 3.34
CA SER A 262 4.20 4.89 3.63
C SER A 262 3.59 3.86 2.67
N LEU A 263 3.76 4.03 1.35
CA LEU A 263 3.28 3.07 0.36
C LEU A 263 3.88 1.67 0.55
N LYS A 264 5.17 1.59 0.87
CA LYS A 264 5.85 0.32 1.17
C LYS A 264 5.25 -0.38 2.37
N SER A 265 4.92 0.36 3.43
CA SER A 265 4.26 -0.19 4.61
C SER A 265 2.88 -0.79 4.32
N THR A 266 2.16 -0.30 3.30
CA THR A 266 0.83 -0.83 2.92
C THR A 266 0.89 -2.09 2.05
N CYS A 267 2.10 -2.62 1.77
CA CYS A 267 2.25 -3.74 0.86
C CYS A 267 1.43 -4.97 1.28
N TRP A 268 1.33 -5.25 2.59
CA TRP A 268 0.60 -6.41 3.11
C TRP A 268 -0.90 -6.34 2.82
N LEU A 269 -1.47 -5.13 2.78
CA LEU A 269 -2.88 -4.93 2.47
C LEU A 269 -3.17 -5.03 0.97
N TYR A 270 -2.33 -4.42 0.14
CA TYR A 270 -2.54 -4.37 -1.31
C TYR A 270 -2.01 -5.59 -2.07
N LEU A 271 -1.04 -6.31 -1.51
CA LEU A 271 -0.49 -7.53 -2.10
C LEU A 271 -1.63 -8.51 -2.45
N PRO A 272 -2.58 -8.81 -1.55
CA PRO A 272 -3.80 -9.53 -1.87
C PRO A 272 -4.57 -9.00 -3.09
N LEU A 273 -4.99 -7.74 -3.05
CA LEU A 273 -5.81 -7.10 -4.10
C LEU A 273 -5.13 -7.16 -5.47
N ILE A 274 -3.82 -6.98 -5.50
CA ILE A 274 -3.02 -7.01 -6.74
C ILE A 274 -2.85 -8.42 -7.25
N TYR A 275 -2.71 -9.37 -6.32
CA TYR A 275 -2.67 -10.77 -6.67
C TYR A 275 -3.98 -11.24 -7.34
N LEU A 276 -5.11 -10.63 -6.97
CA LEU A 276 -6.43 -10.85 -7.58
C LEU A 276 -6.62 -10.16 -8.93
N GLY A 277 -6.17 -8.90 -9.04
CA GLY A 277 -6.32 -8.09 -10.25
C GLY A 277 -5.50 -8.57 -11.45
N GLY A 278 -4.61 -9.53 -11.28
CA GLY A 278 -3.74 -9.99 -12.37
C GLY A 278 -2.50 -10.73 -11.94
N GLY A 279 -2.09 -10.61 -10.67
CA GLY A 279 -0.93 -11.30 -10.13
C GLY A 279 0.40 -10.59 -10.41
N LEU A 280 1.40 -10.89 -9.57
CA LEU A 280 2.83 -10.64 -9.84
C LEU A 280 3.32 -11.30 -11.15
N ARG A 281 2.57 -12.27 -11.69
CA ARG A 281 2.86 -12.95 -12.95
C ARG A 281 2.35 -12.13 -14.12
N TRP A 282 3.27 -11.79 -15.02
CA TRP A 282 3.00 -11.17 -16.31
C TRP A 282 1.82 -11.86 -17.01
N ARG A 283 0.86 -11.10 -17.56
CA ARG A 283 -0.06 -11.67 -18.56
C ARG A 283 0.82 -12.18 -19.70
N PRO A 284 0.87 -13.50 -19.95
CA PRO A 284 1.81 -14.05 -20.90
C PRO A 284 1.43 -13.56 -22.31
N ARG A 285 2.27 -12.68 -22.88
CA ARG A 285 2.07 -12.09 -24.21
C ARG A 285 2.61 -13.04 -25.28
N THR A 286 3.79 -13.59 -25.04
CA THR A 286 4.48 -14.47 -25.99
C THR A 286 4.01 -15.92 -25.88
N ALA A 287 4.14 -16.69 -26.96
CA ALA A 287 3.88 -18.12 -26.97
C ALA A 287 4.71 -18.86 -25.90
N LYS A 288 5.98 -18.47 -25.76
CA LYS A 288 6.91 -18.98 -24.77
C LYS A 288 6.42 -18.73 -23.34
N GLU A 289 5.98 -17.51 -23.02
CA GLU A 289 5.43 -17.19 -21.70
C GLU A 289 4.17 -17.98 -21.37
N LYS A 290 3.30 -18.22 -22.35
CA LYS A 290 2.10 -19.05 -22.15
C LYS A 290 2.49 -20.48 -21.83
N GLY A 291 3.47 -21.03 -22.53
CA GLY A 291 4.03 -22.35 -22.26
C GLY A 291 4.65 -22.45 -20.87
N MET A 292 5.48 -21.47 -20.49
CA MET A 292 6.08 -21.40 -19.16
C MET A 292 5.01 -21.32 -18.06
N LEU A 293 3.93 -20.55 -18.25
CA LEU A 293 2.85 -20.51 -17.28
C LEU A 293 2.18 -21.88 -17.08
N VAL A 294 1.91 -22.61 -18.17
CA VAL A 294 1.27 -23.94 -18.10
C VAL A 294 2.21 -24.93 -17.40
N SER A 295 3.48 -24.97 -17.79
CA SER A 295 4.49 -25.85 -17.19
C SER A 295 4.74 -25.50 -15.72
N ASP A 296 4.87 -24.22 -15.36
CA ASP A 296 5.00 -23.78 -13.97
C ASP A 296 3.80 -24.18 -13.11
N LEU A 297 2.60 -24.12 -13.67
CA LEU A 297 1.38 -24.52 -12.95
C LEU A 297 1.32 -26.03 -12.72
N ASN A 298 1.95 -26.83 -13.59
CA ASN A 298 1.94 -28.28 -13.48
C ASN A 298 3.14 -28.86 -12.71
N GLU A 299 4.35 -28.37 -12.96
CA GLU A 299 5.60 -28.94 -12.45
C GLU A 299 6.33 -27.99 -11.47
N GLY A 300 5.86 -26.76 -11.29
CA GLY A 300 6.52 -25.78 -10.43
C GLY A 300 6.53 -26.19 -8.95
N ARG A 301 7.69 -26.09 -8.30
CA ARG A 301 7.88 -26.43 -6.86
C ARG A 301 6.89 -25.72 -5.94
N VAL A 302 6.61 -24.44 -6.20
CA VAL A 302 5.65 -23.63 -5.41
C VAL A 302 4.23 -24.19 -5.55
N GLU A 303 3.85 -24.66 -6.75
CA GLU A 303 2.54 -25.26 -6.98
C GLU A 303 2.46 -26.67 -6.40
N GLN A 304 3.55 -27.42 -6.41
CA GLN A 304 3.64 -28.70 -5.68
C GLN A 304 3.43 -28.51 -4.17
N PHE A 305 4.07 -27.50 -3.56
CA PHE A 305 3.83 -27.18 -2.15
C PHE A 305 2.36 -26.81 -1.88
N ARG A 306 1.75 -26.02 -2.76
CA ARG A 306 0.31 -25.66 -2.67
C ARG A 306 -0.60 -26.89 -2.76
N ARG A 307 -0.26 -27.89 -3.57
CA ARG A 307 -1.00 -29.16 -3.66
C ARG A 307 -0.88 -29.96 -2.37
N TRP A 308 0.33 -30.08 -1.81
CA TRP A 308 0.53 -30.74 -0.52
C TRP A 308 -0.27 -30.06 0.59
N LEU A 309 -0.30 -28.72 0.60
CA LEU A 309 -1.13 -27.97 1.53
C LEU A 309 -2.62 -28.23 1.33
N ALA A 310 -3.11 -28.29 0.09
CA ALA A 310 -4.50 -28.64 -0.21
C ALA A 310 -4.86 -30.08 0.23
N VAL A 311 -3.94 -31.04 0.04
CA VAL A 311 -4.09 -32.41 0.55
C VAL A 311 -4.12 -32.41 2.08
N GLY A 312 -3.25 -31.63 2.74
CA GLY A 312 -3.24 -31.46 4.18
C GLY A 312 -4.56 -30.89 4.71
N VAL A 313 -5.12 -29.87 4.06
CA VAL A 313 -6.44 -29.32 4.40
C VAL A 313 -7.55 -30.37 4.24
N ALA A 314 -7.57 -31.12 3.14
CA ALA A 314 -8.56 -32.17 2.92
C ALA A 314 -8.43 -33.32 3.94
N ALA A 315 -7.20 -33.74 4.25
CA ALA A 315 -6.93 -34.74 5.27
C ALA A 315 -7.36 -34.24 6.66
N SER A 316 -7.05 -32.99 7.00
CA SER A 316 -7.49 -32.36 8.26
C SER A 316 -9.01 -32.33 8.38
N LEU A 317 -9.71 -31.96 7.31
CA LEU A 317 -11.18 -31.99 7.24
C LEU A 317 -11.72 -33.39 7.53
N VAL A 318 -11.20 -34.42 6.87
CA VAL A 318 -11.63 -35.81 7.07
C VAL A 318 -11.34 -36.29 8.49
N ILE A 319 -10.10 -36.07 8.97
CA ILE A 319 -9.65 -36.54 10.29
C ILE A 319 -10.46 -35.87 11.40
N THR A 320 -10.60 -34.54 11.38
CA THR A 320 -11.34 -33.82 12.43
C THR A 320 -12.83 -34.09 12.39
N THR A 321 -13.43 -34.26 11.21
CA THR A 321 -14.84 -34.68 11.08
C THR A 321 -15.03 -36.10 11.63
N ALA A 322 -14.10 -37.02 11.35
CA ALA A 322 -14.16 -38.39 11.86
C ALA A 322 -13.98 -38.42 13.39
N ILE A 323 -13.04 -37.66 13.94
CA ILE A 323 -12.79 -37.56 15.39
C ILE A 323 -13.98 -36.89 16.10
N GLY A 324 -14.59 -35.87 15.48
CA GLY A 324 -15.75 -35.18 16.03
C GLY A 324 -17.04 -36.00 16.01
N HIS A 325 -17.09 -37.10 15.27
CA HIS A 325 -18.28 -37.93 15.16
C HIS A 325 -18.43 -38.84 16.41
N PRO A 326 -19.50 -38.71 17.22
CA PRO A 326 -19.60 -39.38 18.52
C PRO A 326 -19.41 -40.90 18.46
N ALA A 327 -19.98 -41.55 17.43
CA ALA A 327 -19.84 -43.00 17.25
C ALA A 327 -18.39 -43.43 16.98
N LEU A 328 -17.63 -42.65 16.20
CA LEU A 328 -16.23 -42.94 15.89
C LEU A 328 -15.33 -42.64 17.08
N GLN A 329 -15.63 -41.59 17.85
CA GLN A 329 -14.88 -41.23 19.03
C GLN A 329 -14.91 -42.34 20.09
N SER A 330 -16.09 -42.94 20.34
CA SER A 330 -16.23 -44.06 21.27
C SER A 330 -15.45 -45.30 20.80
N ALA A 331 -15.60 -45.69 19.52
CA ALA A 331 -14.90 -46.82 18.94
C ALA A 331 -13.37 -46.62 18.88
N MET A 332 -12.91 -45.40 18.54
CA MET A 332 -11.47 -45.07 18.53
C MET A 332 -10.89 -45.12 19.94
N ARG A 333 -11.59 -44.61 20.96
CA ARG A 333 -11.11 -44.62 22.35
C ARG A 333 -10.97 -46.06 22.87
N GLU A 334 -11.96 -46.90 22.56
CA GLU A 334 -11.93 -48.32 22.91
C GLU A 334 -10.78 -49.05 22.17
N SER A 335 -10.66 -48.86 20.85
CA SER A 335 -9.62 -49.51 20.06
C SER A 335 -8.20 -49.04 20.43
N LEU A 336 -7.97 -47.73 20.59
CA LEU A 336 -6.66 -47.17 20.95
C LEU A 336 -6.24 -47.51 22.38
N SER A 337 -7.19 -47.82 23.28
CA SER A 337 -6.87 -48.27 24.64
C SER A 337 -6.12 -49.61 24.67
N GLN A 338 -6.30 -50.43 23.61
CA GLN A 338 -5.74 -51.78 23.46
C GLN A 338 -4.39 -51.80 22.71
N PHE A 339 -3.95 -50.69 22.12
CA PHE A 339 -2.71 -50.59 21.33
C PHE A 339 -1.50 -50.12 22.18
N PRO A 340 -0.25 -50.38 21.73
CA PRO A 340 0.97 -50.04 22.46
C PRO A 340 1.17 -48.53 22.67
N LEU A 341 2.07 -48.18 23.60
CA LEU A 341 2.30 -46.83 24.14
C LEU A 341 2.46 -45.72 23.08
N VAL A 342 3.01 -46.05 21.91
CA VAL A 342 3.20 -45.11 20.79
C VAL A 342 1.87 -44.65 20.17
N LEU A 343 0.82 -45.48 20.20
CA LEU A 343 -0.53 -45.09 19.75
C LEU A 343 -1.31 -44.35 20.85
N ARG A 344 -0.99 -44.56 22.13
CA ARG A 344 -1.55 -43.76 23.23
C ARG A 344 -1.11 -42.29 23.19
N SER A 345 0.05 -41.96 22.61
CA SER A 345 0.44 -40.56 22.43
C SER A 345 -0.50 -39.81 21.48
N PHE A 346 -1.19 -40.50 20.55
CA PHE A 346 -2.24 -39.88 19.73
C PHE A 346 -3.48 -39.50 20.54
N LEU A 347 -3.83 -40.27 21.60
CA LEU A 347 -4.89 -39.87 22.52
C LEU A 347 -4.50 -38.60 23.26
N TRP A 348 -3.25 -38.48 23.71
CA TRP A 348 -2.76 -37.26 24.33
C TRP A 348 -2.79 -36.06 23.37
N VAL A 349 -2.39 -36.23 22.10
CA VAL A 349 -2.49 -35.16 21.08
C VAL A 349 -3.95 -34.81 20.82
N SER A 350 -4.85 -35.79 20.75
CA SER A 350 -6.29 -35.55 20.61
C SER A 350 -6.84 -34.79 21.80
N ASP A 351 -6.51 -35.23 23.02
CA ASP A 351 -6.95 -34.59 24.26
C ASP A 351 -6.39 -33.17 24.34
N LEU A 352 -5.12 -32.94 23.97
CA LEU A 352 -4.50 -31.61 23.88
C LEU A 352 -5.20 -30.71 22.85
N LEU A 353 -5.56 -31.26 21.69
CA LEU A 353 -6.34 -30.58 20.65
C LEU A 353 -7.80 -30.35 21.04
N THR A 354 -8.33 -31.03 22.06
CA THR A 354 -9.68 -30.77 22.61
C THR A 354 -9.68 -29.90 23.86
N GLU A 355 -8.69 -30.00 24.74
CA GLU A 355 -8.64 -29.30 26.04
C GLU A 355 -7.93 -27.94 25.94
N GLN A 356 -6.73 -27.86 25.34
CA GLN A 356 -6.00 -26.59 25.24
C GLN A 356 -6.46 -25.72 24.06
N ALA A 357 -7.21 -26.30 23.13
CA ALA A 357 -7.65 -25.60 21.94
C ALA A 357 -9.09 -25.07 22.02
N ALA A 358 -9.78 -25.03 23.16
CA ALA A 358 -11.20 -24.60 23.18
C ALA A 358 -11.48 -23.30 22.39
N THR A 359 -10.60 -22.30 22.48
CA THR A 359 -10.74 -21.03 21.73
C THR A 359 -10.06 -21.00 20.36
N LEU A 360 -8.98 -21.75 20.11
CA LEU A 360 -8.29 -21.78 18.80
C LEU A 360 -8.64 -22.99 17.93
N ALA A 361 -9.36 -23.97 18.46
CA ALA A 361 -9.75 -25.19 17.78
C ALA A 361 -10.56 -24.87 16.53
N HIS A 362 -11.42 -23.85 16.56
CA HIS A 362 -12.21 -23.47 15.38
C HIS A 362 -11.36 -22.92 14.21
N LEU A 363 -10.07 -22.64 14.41
CA LEU A 363 -9.13 -22.43 13.30
C LEU A 363 -8.82 -23.71 12.51
N TRP A 364 -9.14 -24.90 13.05
CA TRP A 364 -8.81 -26.19 12.43
C TRP A 364 -9.89 -27.27 12.61
N ARG A 365 -10.94 -27.02 13.39
CA ARG A 365 -12.02 -27.98 13.69
C ARG A 365 -13.08 -27.91 12.61
N PHE A 366 -13.25 -29.02 11.91
CA PHE A 366 -14.31 -29.19 10.93
C PHE A 366 -15.42 -30.04 11.58
N ASN A 367 -16.59 -29.44 11.86
CA ASN A 367 -17.73 -30.13 12.46
C ASN A 367 -18.76 -30.53 11.39
N GLY A 368 -18.35 -31.37 10.44
CA GLY A 368 -19.20 -31.77 9.32
C GLY A 368 -19.55 -30.59 8.41
N LEU A 369 -20.85 -30.27 8.29
CA LEU A 369 -21.34 -29.13 7.49
C LEU A 369 -21.36 -27.80 8.26
N ASP A 370 -21.19 -27.85 9.58
CA ASP A 370 -21.13 -26.66 10.44
C ASP A 370 -19.69 -26.12 10.48
N LEU A 371 -19.23 -25.66 9.31
CA LEU A 371 -17.89 -25.11 9.14
C LEU A 371 -17.91 -23.61 9.37
N ALA A 372 -16.93 -23.13 10.14
CA ALA A 372 -16.70 -21.71 10.28
C ALA A 372 -16.50 -21.04 8.90
N PRO A 373 -16.93 -19.79 8.71
CA PRO A 373 -16.89 -19.10 7.42
C PRO A 373 -15.50 -19.09 6.75
N TRP A 374 -14.43 -18.98 7.53
CA TRP A 374 -13.06 -19.07 7.00
C TRP A 374 -12.68 -20.49 6.56
N GLN A 375 -13.19 -21.55 7.22
CA GLN A 375 -12.93 -22.92 6.78
C GLN A 375 -13.53 -23.24 5.43
N TRP A 376 -14.70 -22.68 5.11
CA TRP A 376 -15.27 -22.79 3.77
C TRP A 376 -14.32 -22.27 2.69
N LEU A 377 -13.57 -21.20 2.98
CA LEU A 377 -12.56 -20.67 2.06
C LEU A 377 -11.35 -21.60 1.94
N ASN A 378 -10.90 -22.23 3.03
CA ASN A 378 -9.85 -23.25 2.98
C ASN A 378 -10.27 -24.46 2.13
N CYS A 379 -11.47 -25.00 2.37
CA CYS A 379 -12.02 -26.12 1.61
C CYS A 379 -12.19 -25.78 0.14
N LEU A 380 -12.75 -24.60 -0.17
CA LEU A 380 -12.90 -24.12 -1.53
C LEU A 380 -11.54 -23.92 -2.21
N GLY A 381 -10.57 -23.34 -1.50
CA GLY A 381 -9.19 -23.17 -1.99
C GLY A 381 -8.51 -24.51 -2.29
N ALA A 382 -8.70 -25.53 -1.45
CA ALA A 382 -8.21 -26.88 -1.68
C ALA A 382 -8.87 -27.53 -2.89
N ALA A 383 -10.20 -27.42 -3.02
CA ALA A 383 -10.95 -27.93 -4.17
C ALA A 383 -10.52 -27.28 -5.49
N ILE A 384 -10.34 -25.95 -5.51
CA ILE A 384 -9.84 -25.23 -6.69
C ILE A 384 -8.39 -25.65 -7.00
N THR A 385 -7.57 -25.93 -5.99
CA THR A 385 -6.20 -26.41 -6.20
C THR A 385 -6.18 -27.78 -6.86
N ALA A 386 -7.06 -28.69 -6.45
CA ALA A 386 -7.23 -29.98 -7.11
C ALA A 386 -7.72 -29.80 -8.57
N ALA A 387 -8.74 -28.96 -8.78
CA ALA A 387 -9.24 -28.66 -10.13
C ALA A 387 -8.14 -28.04 -11.03
N LEU A 388 -7.34 -27.12 -10.49
CA LEU A 388 -6.19 -26.53 -11.17
C LEU A 388 -5.17 -27.59 -11.59
N PHE A 389 -4.85 -28.54 -10.70
CA PHE A 389 -3.89 -29.60 -10.99
C PHE A 389 -4.36 -30.50 -12.15
N PHE A 390 -5.57 -31.04 -12.08
CA PHE A 390 -6.11 -31.88 -13.15
C PHE A 390 -6.26 -31.11 -14.47
N TYR A 391 -6.67 -29.84 -14.39
CA TYR A 391 -6.81 -29.00 -15.57
C TYR A 391 -5.46 -28.62 -16.18
N SER A 392 -4.45 -28.27 -15.38
CA SER A 392 -3.11 -27.94 -15.85
C SER A 392 -2.42 -29.13 -16.50
N ASP A 393 -2.52 -30.32 -15.90
CA ASP A 393 -1.97 -31.56 -16.47
C ASP A 393 -2.61 -31.86 -17.85
N ARG A 394 -3.94 -31.77 -17.94
CA ARG A 394 -4.64 -31.96 -19.22
C ARG A 394 -4.21 -30.96 -20.29
N VAL A 395 -4.08 -29.68 -19.93
CA VAL A 395 -3.65 -28.61 -20.86
C VAL A 395 -2.21 -28.83 -21.27
N GLU A 396 -1.33 -29.22 -20.35
CA GLU A 396 0.07 -29.48 -20.65
C GLU A 396 0.23 -30.66 -21.60
N ARG A 397 -0.44 -31.80 -21.36
CA ARG A 397 -0.35 -32.97 -22.26
C ARG A 397 -0.77 -32.62 -23.68
N ARG A 398 -1.88 -31.88 -23.84
CA ARG A 398 -2.34 -31.41 -25.15
C ARG A 398 -1.34 -30.46 -25.81
N TRP A 399 -0.76 -29.55 -25.03
CA TRP A 399 0.24 -28.62 -25.53
C TRP A 399 1.54 -29.32 -25.93
N ARG A 400 1.96 -30.34 -25.17
CA ARG A 400 3.14 -31.17 -25.46
C ARG A 400 2.99 -31.88 -26.81
N LEU A 401 1.85 -32.52 -27.05
CA LEU A 401 1.51 -33.14 -28.34
C LEU A 401 1.52 -32.13 -29.51
N ALA A 402 0.87 -30.98 -29.33
CA ALA A 402 0.88 -29.94 -30.36
C ALA A 402 2.29 -29.37 -30.65
N ARG A 403 3.18 -29.39 -29.66
CA ARG A 403 4.57 -28.94 -29.81
C ARG A 403 5.43 -29.96 -30.56
N GLU A 404 5.12 -31.25 -30.45
CA GLU A 404 5.75 -32.31 -31.24
C GLU A 404 5.38 -32.20 -32.73
N GLU A 405 4.12 -31.88 -33.03
CA GLU A 405 3.66 -31.65 -34.40
C GLU A 405 4.17 -30.34 -34.99
N THR A 406 4.16 -29.26 -34.22
CA THR A 406 4.59 -27.92 -34.67
C THR A 406 5.51 -27.29 -33.63
N PRO A 407 6.83 -27.33 -33.84
CA PRO A 407 7.80 -26.67 -32.97
C PRO A 407 7.48 -25.19 -32.82
N GLY A 408 7.08 -24.77 -31.63
CA GLY A 408 6.67 -23.38 -31.33
C GLY A 408 5.16 -23.16 -31.15
N ALA A 409 4.34 -24.21 -31.25
CA ALA A 409 2.92 -24.12 -30.92
C ALA A 409 2.69 -23.55 -29.50
N ALA A 410 1.84 -22.53 -29.40
CA ALA A 410 1.45 -21.93 -28.13
C ALA A 410 0.24 -22.65 -27.53
N PRO A 411 0.11 -22.72 -26.19
CA PRO A 411 -1.12 -23.16 -25.56
C PRO A 411 -2.30 -22.28 -26.02
N ALA A 412 -3.46 -22.91 -26.28
CA ALA A 412 -4.64 -22.21 -26.73
C ALA A 412 -5.05 -21.11 -25.74
N LYS A 413 -5.36 -19.90 -26.24
CA LYS A 413 -5.66 -18.71 -25.43
C LYS A 413 -6.77 -18.97 -24.39
N ILE A 414 -7.79 -19.76 -24.74
CA ILE A 414 -8.91 -20.09 -23.85
C ILE A 414 -8.47 -20.92 -22.63
N HIS A 415 -7.54 -21.85 -22.80
CA HIS A 415 -7.01 -22.68 -21.71
C HIS A 415 -6.16 -21.84 -20.74
N VAL A 416 -5.32 -20.96 -21.30
CA VAL A 416 -4.51 -20.01 -20.51
C VAL A 416 -5.41 -19.08 -19.69
N ALA A 417 -6.47 -18.52 -20.30
CA ALA A 417 -7.41 -17.65 -19.61
C ALA A 417 -8.14 -18.38 -18.46
N ARG A 418 -8.57 -19.63 -18.67
CA ARG A 418 -9.21 -20.45 -17.62
C ARG A 418 -8.25 -20.81 -16.47
N LEU A 419 -7.01 -21.21 -16.77
CA LEU A 419 -5.98 -21.46 -15.75
C LEU A 419 -5.70 -20.22 -14.90
N LEU A 420 -5.61 -19.05 -15.54
CA LEU A 420 -5.45 -17.77 -14.82
C LEU A 420 -6.67 -17.45 -13.94
N GLY A 421 -7.89 -17.69 -14.45
CA GLY A 421 -9.12 -17.48 -13.69
C GLY A 421 -9.19 -18.35 -12.43
N LEU A 422 -8.93 -19.66 -12.58
CA LEU A 422 -8.90 -20.59 -11.45
C LEU A 422 -7.78 -20.24 -10.44
N THR A 423 -6.60 -19.86 -10.93
CA THR A 423 -5.50 -19.41 -10.08
C THR A 423 -5.91 -18.20 -9.24
N ARG A 424 -6.55 -17.21 -9.85
CA ARG A 424 -7.06 -16.02 -9.14
C ARG A 424 -8.15 -16.38 -8.13
N LEU A 425 -9.07 -17.27 -8.47
CA LEU A 425 -10.12 -17.71 -7.54
C LEU A 425 -9.55 -18.42 -6.32
N ARG A 426 -8.57 -19.33 -6.50
CA ARG A 426 -7.85 -19.95 -5.38
C ARG A 426 -7.18 -18.91 -4.51
N ASN A 427 -6.49 -17.97 -5.14
CA ASN A 427 -5.78 -16.91 -4.44
C ASN A 427 -6.73 -16.01 -3.64
N LEU A 428 -7.94 -15.75 -4.15
CA LEU A 428 -9.01 -15.05 -3.44
C LEU A 428 -9.41 -15.77 -2.17
N CYS A 429 -9.55 -17.09 -2.23
CA CYS A 429 -9.87 -17.89 -1.05
C CYS A 429 -8.79 -17.74 0.02
N ALA A 430 -7.51 -17.87 -0.35
CA ALA A 430 -6.40 -17.70 0.60
C ALA A 430 -6.31 -16.28 1.18
N ILE A 431 -6.55 -15.27 0.33
CA ILE A 431 -6.54 -13.86 0.72
C ILE A 431 -7.64 -13.52 1.71
N LEU A 432 -8.85 -14.03 1.48
CA LEU A 432 -9.99 -13.78 2.36
C LEU A 432 -9.89 -14.62 3.63
N TYR A 433 -9.27 -15.80 3.54
CA TYR A 433 -9.05 -16.67 4.69
C TYR A 433 -8.20 -16.02 5.77
N VAL A 434 -7.04 -15.45 5.41
CA VAL A 434 -6.08 -14.88 6.38
C VAL A 434 -6.71 -13.84 7.32
N PRO A 435 -7.36 -12.75 6.85
CA PRO A 435 -7.95 -11.77 7.75
C PRO A 435 -9.15 -12.34 8.52
N LEU A 436 -9.91 -13.27 7.95
CA LEU A 436 -11.04 -13.87 8.66
C LEU A 436 -10.57 -14.77 9.81
N ALA A 437 -9.59 -15.64 9.55
CA ALA A 437 -8.98 -16.50 10.55
C ALA A 437 -8.22 -15.69 11.61
N PHE A 438 -7.51 -14.63 11.20
CA PHE A 438 -6.81 -13.74 12.13
C PHE A 438 -7.80 -12.95 12.99
N GLY A 439 -8.87 -12.41 12.41
CA GLY A 439 -9.93 -11.71 13.14
C GLY A 439 -10.60 -12.61 14.17
N TYR A 440 -10.84 -13.87 13.83
CA TYR A 440 -11.30 -14.88 14.79
C TYR A 440 -10.28 -15.09 15.92
N GLY A 441 -9.01 -15.37 15.57
CA GLY A 441 -7.96 -15.62 16.56
C GLY A 441 -7.78 -14.45 17.53
N PHE A 442 -7.87 -13.22 17.04
CA PHE A 442 -7.82 -12.01 17.88
C PHE A 442 -8.98 -11.95 18.87
N LEU A 443 -10.23 -12.09 18.38
CA LEU A 443 -11.41 -12.04 19.23
C LEU A 443 -11.45 -13.20 20.26
N ALA A 444 -11.00 -14.38 19.85
CA ALA A 444 -10.99 -15.58 20.70
C ALA A 444 -9.89 -15.54 21.77
N LEU A 445 -8.73 -14.95 21.50
CA LEU A 445 -7.62 -14.85 22.46
C LEU A 445 -7.86 -13.79 23.53
N ASP A 446 -8.52 -12.68 23.18
CA ASP A 446 -8.80 -11.60 24.13
C ASP A 446 -10.00 -11.89 25.04
N GLY A 447 -10.65 -13.06 24.89
CA GLY A 447 -11.88 -13.41 25.61
C GLY A 447 -12.98 -12.38 25.37
N PHE A 448 -13.07 -11.87 24.13
CA PHE A 448 -13.95 -10.77 23.80
C PHE A 448 -15.41 -11.20 23.96
N ASP A 449 -16.15 -10.52 24.83
CA ASP A 449 -17.57 -10.79 25.06
C ASP A 449 -18.39 -10.52 23.77
N PRO A 450 -18.99 -11.55 23.14
CA PRO A 450 -19.78 -11.38 21.92
C PRO A 450 -20.93 -10.39 22.08
N ALA A 451 -21.44 -10.19 23.30
CA ALA A 451 -22.48 -9.21 23.58
C ALA A 451 -22.05 -7.75 23.30
N ARG A 452 -20.74 -7.48 23.22
CA ARG A 452 -20.19 -6.17 22.85
C ARG A 452 -20.14 -5.92 21.34
N LEU A 453 -20.32 -6.95 20.51
CA LEU A 453 -20.36 -6.83 19.04
C LEU A 453 -21.73 -6.30 18.58
N THR A 454 -22.07 -5.07 18.96
CA THR A 454 -23.33 -4.39 18.61
C THR A 454 -23.11 -3.23 17.64
N GLY A 455 -24.19 -2.65 17.12
CA GLY A 455 -24.12 -1.51 16.21
C GLY A 455 -23.38 -1.83 14.91
N TRP A 456 -22.34 -1.04 14.59
CA TRP A 456 -21.56 -1.24 13.37
C TRP A 456 -20.70 -2.52 13.38
N LEU A 457 -20.46 -3.11 14.57
CA LEU A 457 -19.75 -4.38 14.74
C LEU A 457 -20.66 -5.61 14.69
N ALA A 458 -21.98 -5.42 14.63
CA ALA A 458 -22.95 -6.53 14.58
C ALA A 458 -22.65 -7.58 13.49
N PRO A 459 -22.17 -7.22 12.27
CA PRO A 459 -21.78 -8.22 11.28
C PRO A 459 -20.67 -9.16 11.75
N LEU A 460 -19.74 -8.69 12.58
CA LEU A 460 -18.69 -9.54 13.17
C LEU A 460 -19.29 -10.47 14.22
N GLY A 461 -20.29 -10.02 14.98
CA GLY A 461 -21.04 -10.86 15.92
C GLY A 461 -21.76 -12.02 15.21
N VAL A 462 -22.37 -11.77 14.04
CA VAL A 462 -22.97 -12.83 13.22
C VAL A 462 -21.91 -13.79 12.67
N LEU A 463 -20.77 -13.24 12.25
CA LEU A 463 -19.70 -14.01 11.59
C LEU A 463 -18.89 -14.89 12.55
N TYR A 464 -18.57 -14.36 13.73
CA TYR A 464 -17.69 -14.99 14.72
C TYR A 464 -18.42 -15.50 15.96
N GLY A 465 -19.55 -14.90 16.34
CA GLY A 465 -20.25 -15.17 17.60
C GLY A 465 -20.59 -16.63 17.87
N PRO A 466 -21.00 -17.46 16.87
CA PRO A 466 -21.21 -18.89 17.10
C PRO A 466 -19.93 -19.68 17.45
N TYR A 467 -18.75 -19.07 17.30
CA TYR A 467 -17.44 -19.70 17.44
C TYR A 467 -16.58 -19.07 18.55
N LEU A 468 -16.99 -17.93 19.12
CA LEU A 468 -16.37 -17.27 20.28
C LEU A 468 -17.01 -17.79 21.56
#